data_AF-A0A2N2HGM3-F1
#
_entry.id   AF-A0A2N2HGM3-F1
#
_cell.length_a   1.000
_cell.length_b   1.000
_cell.length_c   1.000
_cell.angle_alpha   90.00
_cell.angle_beta   90.00
_cell.angle_gamma   90.00
#
_symmetry.space_group_name_H-M   'P 1'
#
loop_
_entity.id
_entity.type
_entity.pdbx_description
1 polymer ?
#
loop_
_entity_poly.entity_id
_entity_poly.type
_entity_poly.pdbx_seq_one_letter_code
_entity_poly.pdbx_strand_id
1 'polypeptide(L)'
;GGHLESGDSDDVLYIGSEKRVVTLPGVRIPTRNNHGTGCTLSSAIASNLARGEDMETAVRNAKEYISQAIRAGAAYVIGQGHGPVHHFHRFFE
;
A
#
# COMPACT_ATOMS: atom_id res chain seq x y z
N GLY A 1 -2.04 -3.64 5.36
CA GLY A 1 -1.04 -4.01 6.38
C GLY A 1 -1.74 -4.38 7.68
N GLY A 2 -1.02 -4.82 8.71
CA GLY A 2 -1.61 -5.14 10.03
C GLY A 2 -1.90 -6.63 10.28
N HIS A 3 -2.17 -6.97 11.55
CA HIS A 3 -2.26 -8.34 12.09
C HIS A 3 -3.63 -9.00 11.96
N LEU A 4 -4.61 -8.32 11.37
CA LEU A 4 -5.95 -8.87 11.20
C LEU A 4 -5.96 -9.99 10.14
N GLU A 5 -6.62 -11.10 10.45
CA GLU A 5 -6.68 -12.30 9.60
C GLU A 5 -7.88 -12.30 8.62
N SER A 6 -8.68 -11.23 8.59
CA SER A 6 -9.81 -11.10 7.67
C SER A 6 -9.37 -10.96 6.21
N GLY A 7 -10.23 -11.42 5.27
CA GLY A 7 -9.96 -11.38 3.83
C GLY A 7 -9.86 -9.98 3.22
N ASP A 8 -10.53 -9.00 3.83
CA ASP A 8 -10.50 -7.61 3.39
C ASP A 8 -9.41 -6.82 4.11
N SER A 9 -8.84 -5.84 3.41
CA SER A 9 -7.81 -4.92 3.90
C SER A 9 -8.10 -3.51 3.43
N ASP A 10 -9.31 -3.05 3.72
CA ASP A 10 -9.78 -1.70 3.38
C ASP A 10 -9.01 -0.64 4.18
N ASP A 11 -8.70 0.46 3.51
CA ASP A 11 -8.18 1.67 4.15
C ASP A 11 -9.25 2.76 4.15
N VAL A 12 -9.18 3.66 5.14
CA VAL A 12 -10.11 4.79 5.27
C VAL A 12 -9.31 6.09 5.27
N LEU A 13 -9.66 6.99 4.35
CA LEU A 13 -9.17 8.35 4.31
C LEU A 13 -10.26 9.29 4.83
N TYR A 14 -9.93 10.07 5.86
CA TYR A 14 -10.78 11.15 6.35
C TYR A 14 -10.23 12.50 5.90
N ILE A 15 -11.01 13.23 5.11
CA ILE A 15 -10.66 14.57 4.61
C ILE A 15 -11.37 15.59 5.48
N GLY A 16 -10.64 16.09 6.48
CA GLY A 16 -11.21 16.93 7.54
C GLY A 16 -11.81 18.26 7.05
N SER A 17 -11.23 18.87 6.01
CA SER A 17 -11.74 20.11 5.40
C SER A 17 -13.14 19.96 4.81
N GLU A 18 -13.46 18.76 4.32
CA GLU A 18 -14.74 18.44 3.67
C GLU A 18 -15.68 17.65 4.59
N LYS A 19 -15.21 17.28 5.80
CA LYS A 19 -15.89 16.31 6.68
C LYS A 19 -16.29 15.03 5.94
N ARG A 20 -15.45 14.60 5.00
CA ARG A 20 -15.75 13.50 4.08
C ARG A 20 -14.90 12.29 4.39
N VAL A 21 -15.51 11.12 4.34
CA VAL A 21 -14.85 9.82 4.50
C VAL A 21 -14.80 9.14 3.13
N VAL A 22 -13.64 8.61 2.78
CA VAL A 22 -13.40 7.83 1.57
C VAL A 22 -12.91 6.46 1.97
N THR A 23 -13.65 5.42 1.58
CA THR A 23 -13.23 4.03 1.73
C THR A 23 -12.45 3.59 0.50
N LEU A 24 -11.32 2.92 0.74
CA LEU A 24 -10.41 2.41 -0.28
C LEU A 24 -10.37 0.89 -0.14
N PRO A 25 -11.21 0.17 -0.91
CA PRO A 25 -11.31 -1.27 -0.78
C PRO A 25 -9.98 -1.94 -1.12
N GLY A 26 -9.65 -3.02 -0.43
CA GLY A 26 -8.42 -3.76 -0.67
C GLY A 26 -8.56 -5.23 -0.33
N VAL A 27 -7.91 -6.07 -1.12
CA VAL A 27 -7.85 -7.52 -0.85
C VAL A 27 -6.58 -7.82 -0.06
N ARG A 28 -6.70 -8.59 1.02
CA ARG A 28 -5.52 -9.08 1.74
C ARG A 28 -4.79 -10.11 0.89
N ILE A 29 -3.51 -9.85 0.64
CA ILE A 29 -2.63 -10.78 -0.09
C ILE A 29 -1.97 -11.72 0.92
N PRO A 30 -2.12 -13.05 0.79
CA PRO A 30 -1.49 -14.00 1.69
C PRO A 30 0.02 -14.03 1.45
N THR A 31 0.78 -13.34 2.30
CA THR A 31 2.25 -13.38 2.29
C THR A 31 2.81 -12.95 3.65
N ARG A 32 4.00 -13.47 3.98
CA ARG A 32 4.84 -12.98 5.09
C ARG A 32 5.64 -11.73 4.73
N ASN A 33 5.63 -11.33 3.46
CA ASN A 33 6.42 -10.22 2.94
C ASN A 33 5.68 -8.89 3.09
N ASN A 34 5.57 -8.44 4.34
CA ASN A 34 4.83 -7.23 4.70
C ASN A 34 5.71 -6.17 5.38
N HIS A 35 7.03 -6.40 5.46
CA HIS A 35 7.96 -5.44 6.00
C HIS A 35 8.00 -4.19 5.11
N GLY A 36 7.99 -3.00 5.73
CA GLY A 36 8.03 -1.72 5.03
C GLY A 36 6.72 -1.31 4.35
N THR A 37 5.62 -2.06 4.50
CA THR A 37 4.33 -1.71 3.85
C THR A 37 3.82 -0.31 4.21
N GLY A 38 3.89 0.06 5.50
CA GLY A 38 3.51 1.40 5.97
C GLY A 38 4.42 2.50 5.42
N CYS A 39 5.74 2.31 5.48
CA CYS A 39 6.72 3.26 4.93
C CYS A 39 6.55 3.45 3.42
N THR A 40 6.23 2.37 2.71
CA THR A 40 6.01 2.41 1.26
C THR A 40 4.73 3.15 0.93
N LEU A 41 3.64 2.89 1.67
CA LEU A 41 2.38 3.59 1.50
C LEU A 41 2.55 5.10 1.73
N SER A 42 3.15 5.51 2.85
CA SER A 42 3.35 6.94 3.15
C SER A 42 4.27 7.62 2.13
N SER A 43 5.34 6.95 1.70
CA SER A 43 6.25 7.48 0.67
C SER A 43 5.54 7.62 -0.68
N ALA A 44 4.68 6.68 -1.05
CA ALA A 44 3.89 6.75 -2.28
C ALA A 44 2.85 7.88 -2.23
N ILE A 45 2.18 8.11 -1.08
CA ILE A 45 1.28 9.25 -0.89
C ILE A 45 2.05 10.55 -1.08
N ALA A 46 3.17 10.73 -0.36
CA ALA A 46 3.99 11.93 -0.45
C ALA A 46 4.50 12.19 -1.87
N SER A 47 4.89 11.14 -2.59
CA SER A 47 5.36 11.25 -3.98
C SER A 47 4.26 11.68 -4.95
N ASN A 48 3.02 11.19 -4.79
CA ASN A 48 1.90 11.63 -5.61
C ASN A 48 1.50 13.08 -5.30
N LEU A 49 1.47 13.47 -4.02
CA LEU A 49 1.23 14.86 -3.62
C LEU A 49 2.29 15.80 -4.21
N ALA A 50 3.57 15.42 -4.17
CA ALA A 50 4.66 16.20 -4.75
C ALA A 50 4.56 16.35 -6.28
N ARG A 51 3.83 15.46 -6.96
CA ARG A 51 3.51 15.56 -8.40
C ARG A 51 2.32 16.47 -8.70
N GLY A 52 1.67 17.01 -7.67
CA GLY A 52 0.53 17.91 -7.81
C GLY A 52 -0.84 17.23 -7.78
N GLU A 53 -0.90 15.94 -7.45
CA GLU A 53 -2.18 15.23 -7.27
C GLU A 53 -2.92 15.76 -6.02
N ASP A 54 -4.25 15.72 -6.04
CA ASP A 54 -5.05 15.99 -4.84
C ASP A 54 -4.92 14.86 -3.79
N MET A 55 -5.37 15.11 -2.56
CA MET A 55 -5.23 14.18 -1.44
C MET A 55 -5.89 12.82 -1.71
N GLU A 56 -7.10 12.79 -2.25
CA GLU A 56 -7.81 11.53 -2.48
C GLU A 56 -7.13 10.74 -3.59
N THR A 57 -6.79 11.40 -4.70
CA THR A 57 -6.08 10.79 -5.83
C THR A 57 -4.72 10.25 -5.40
N ALA A 58 -3.96 11.02 -4.62
CA ALA A 58 -2.66 10.61 -4.11
C ALA A 58 -2.74 9.34 -3.23
N VAL A 59 -3.74 9.27 -2.35
CA VAL A 59 -3.93 8.10 -1.48
C VAL A 59 -4.45 6.89 -2.26
N ARG A 60 -5.36 7.08 -3.23
CA ARG A 60 -5.81 6.00 -4.15
C ARG A 60 -4.63 5.40 -4.92
N ASN A 61 -3.80 6.25 -5.53
CA ASN A 61 -2.63 5.81 -6.27
C ASN A 61 -1.63 5.08 -5.38
N ALA A 62 -1.41 5.56 -4.15
CA ALA A 62 -0.53 4.92 -3.19
C ALA A 62 -1.05 3.56 -2.72
N LYS A 63 -2.36 3.43 -2.48
CA LYS A 63 -3.04 2.17 -2.13
C LYS A 63 -2.88 1.13 -3.24
N GLU A 64 -3.07 1.54 -4.49
CA GLU A 64 -2.89 0.66 -5.63
C GLU A 64 -1.42 0.22 -5.76
N TYR A 65 -0.49 1.16 -5.67
CA TYR A 65 0.94 0.87 -5.74
C TYR A 65 1.39 -0.13 -4.67
N ILE A 66 1.03 0.08 -3.40
CA ILE A 66 1.45 -0.84 -2.34
C ILE A 66 0.81 -2.23 -2.50
N SER A 67 -0.44 -2.29 -2.98
CA SER A 67 -1.12 -3.57 -3.25
C SER A 67 -0.40 -4.35 -4.35
N GLN A 68 0.01 -3.68 -5.43
CA GLN A 68 0.79 -4.30 -6.51
C GLN A 68 2.19 -4.71 -6.04
N ALA A 69 2.87 -3.88 -5.26
CA ALA A 69 4.20 -4.19 -4.72
C ALA A 69 4.19 -5.40 -3.77
N ILE A 70 3.18 -5.53 -2.92
CA ILE A 70 2.99 -6.71 -2.07
C ILE A 70 2.74 -7.95 -2.93
N ARG A 71 1.86 -7.85 -3.94
CA ARG A 71 1.51 -8.96 -4.82
C ARG A 71 2.73 -9.49 -5.58
N ALA A 72 3.51 -8.60 -6.17
CA ALA A 72 4.70 -8.96 -6.93
C ALA A 72 5.80 -9.53 -6.02
N GLY A 73 5.98 -8.98 -4.82
CA GLY A 73 6.96 -9.49 -3.84
C GLY A 73 6.47 -10.70 -3.04
N ALA A 74 5.25 -11.20 -3.26
CA ALA A 74 4.63 -12.19 -2.37
C ALA A 74 5.42 -13.49 -2.26
N ALA A 75 6.12 -13.86 -3.34
CA ALA A 75 6.92 -15.08 -3.45
C ALA A 75 8.40 -14.91 -3.03
N TYR A 76 8.85 -13.70 -2.70
CA TYR A 76 10.23 -13.47 -2.30
C TYR A 76 10.61 -14.26 -1.06
N VAL A 77 11.85 -14.78 -1.07
CA VAL A 77 12.48 -15.43 0.08
C VAL A 77 13.77 -14.66 0.37
N ILE A 78 13.63 -13.54 1.08
CA ILE A 78 14.74 -12.64 1.44
C ILE A 78 14.81 -12.53 2.96
N GLY A 79 15.98 -12.86 3.52
CA GLY A 79 16.20 -12.87 4.97
C GLY A 79 15.53 -14.06 5.68
N GLN A 80 15.51 -14.01 7.01
CA GLN A 80 15.00 -15.08 7.88
C GLN A 80 13.68 -14.72 8.59
N GLY A 81 13.10 -13.56 8.28
CA GLY A 81 11.89 -13.03 8.93
C GLY A 81 10.81 -12.61 7.94
N HIS A 82 10.11 -11.53 8.24
CA HIS A 82 9.14 -10.92 7.32
C HIS A 82 9.89 -10.24 6.17
N GLY A 83 9.66 -10.70 4.94
CA GLY A 83 10.33 -10.15 3.77
C GLY A 83 9.79 -8.76 3.35
N PRO A 84 10.50 -8.08 2.45
CA PRO A 84 10.10 -6.79 1.91
C PRO A 84 9.04 -6.93 0.80
N VAL A 85 8.38 -5.83 0.46
CA VAL A 85 7.58 -5.70 -0.77
C VAL A 85 8.48 -5.52 -2.00
N HIS A 86 7.94 -5.70 -3.20
CA HIS A 86 8.67 -5.42 -4.44
C HIS A 86 8.46 -3.96 -4.91
N HIS A 87 9.38 -3.06 -4.53
CA HIS A 87 9.28 -1.64 -4.88
C HIS A 87 9.33 -1.36 -6.39
N PHE A 88 10.14 -2.13 -7.12
CA PHE A 88 10.38 -1.94 -8.55
C PHE A 88 9.54 -2.84 -9.46
N HIS A 89 8.39 -3.32 -8.97
CA HIS A 89 7.53 -4.28 -9.66
C HIS A 89 6.98 -3.83 -11.02
N ARG A 90 7.18 -2.54 -11.40
CA ARG A 90 6.82 -2.01 -12.72
C ARG A 90 7.98 -2.00 -13.71
N PHE A 91 9.20 -2.31 -13.25
CA PHE A 91 10.42 -2.15 -14.04
C PHE A 91 11.15 -3.47 -14.26
N PHE A 92 11.09 -4.40 -13.30
CA PHE A 92 11.82 -5.67 -13.33
C PHE A 92 10.98 -6.79 -12.71
N GLU A 93 11.33 -8.04 -13.03
CA GLU A 93 10.77 -9.27 -12.43
C GLU A 93 11.72 -9.85 -11.37
#